data_AF-A0A3D5X4G8-F1
#
_entry.id   AF-A0A3D5X4G8-F1
#
_cell.length_a   1.000
_cell.length_b   1.000
_cell.length_c   1.000
_cell.angle_alpha   90.00
_cell.angle_beta   90.00
_cell.angle_gamma   90.00
#
_symmetry.space_group_name_H-M   'P 1'
#
loop_
_entity.id
_entity.type
_entity.pdbx_description
1 polymer ?
#
loop_
_entity_poly.entity_id
_entity_poly.type
_entity_poly.pdbx_seq_one_letter_code
_entity_poly.pdbx_strand_id
1 'polypeptide(L)'
;MPLNKSGDSDAAYGHIVGTDSYAEAFIGRFSAETDKHVEDQVAKIITYERDLTSSDIWLKTGMGIASNEGSNPSDIQHMNSLRDKLLGYTYDNVHQVHQPTGTAAN
;
A
#
# COMPACT_ATOMS: atom_id res chain seq x y z
N MET A 1 -18.30 -9.23 -18.49
CA MET A 1 -18.90 -8.01 -17.90
C MET A 1 -17.84 -6.92 -17.84
N PRO A 2 -18.18 -5.64 -18.06
CA PRO A 2 -17.27 -4.73 -18.76
C PRO A 2 -16.04 -4.35 -17.93
N LEU A 3 -14.87 -4.50 -18.57
CA LEU A 3 -13.61 -3.83 -18.26
C LEU A 3 -13.90 -2.39 -17.81
N ASN A 4 -13.67 -2.06 -16.55
CA ASN A 4 -13.79 -0.68 -16.08
C ASN A 4 -12.69 0.16 -16.74
N LYS A 5 -13.04 0.74 -17.89
CA LYS A 5 -12.17 1.51 -18.79
C LYS A 5 -12.49 3.02 -18.72
N SER A 6 -13.13 3.47 -17.64
CA SER A 6 -13.57 4.87 -17.48
C SER A 6 -12.52 5.76 -16.79
N GLY A 7 -11.38 5.21 -16.38
CA GLY A 7 -10.28 5.95 -15.77
C GLY A 7 -8.94 5.33 -16.11
N ASP A 8 -7.86 6.04 -15.77
CA ASP A 8 -6.50 5.57 -15.99
C ASP A 8 -6.21 4.34 -15.12
N SER A 9 -5.85 3.21 -15.75
CA SER A 9 -5.66 1.93 -15.06
C SER A 9 -4.54 1.10 -15.67
N ASP A 10 -3.43 0.98 -14.95
CA ASP A 10 -2.37 0.03 -15.30
C ASP A 10 -2.81 -1.42 -15.06
N ALA A 11 -3.65 -1.66 -14.05
CA ALA A 11 -4.15 -2.99 -13.71
C ALA A 11 -4.87 -3.66 -14.90
N ALA A 12 -5.51 -2.86 -15.75
CA ALA A 12 -6.21 -3.35 -16.93
C ALA A 12 -5.30 -4.06 -17.95
N TYR A 13 -3.99 -3.73 -17.98
CA TYR A 13 -3.03 -4.45 -18.83
C TYR A 13 -2.82 -5.91 -18.38
N GLY A 14 -3.16 -6.24 -17.13
CA GLY A 14 -3.09 -7.59 -16.59
C GLY A 14 -4.33 -8.43 -16.89
N HIS A 15 -5.43 -7.85 -17.38
CA HIS A 15 -6.67 -8.56 -17.73
C HIS A 15 -6.60 -9.04 -19.19
N ILE A 16 -5.99 -10.21 -19.39
CA ILE A 16 -5.62 -10.73 -20.71
C ILE A 16 -6.64 -11.75 -21.20
N VAL A 17 -7.14 -12.60 -20.29
CA VAL A 17 -8.02 -13.72 -20.61
C VAL A 17 -9.37 -13.55 -19.92
N GLY A 18 -10.45 -13.93 -20.60
CA GLY A 18 -11.78 -13.90 -20.03
C GLY A 18 -12.49 -12.55 -20.15
N THR A 19 -13.54 -12.37 -19.36
CA THR A 19 -14.37 -11.14 -19.36
C THR A 19 -14.69 -10.69 -17.95
N ASP A 20 -13.67 -10.72 -17.10
CA ASP A 20 -13.70 -10.34 -15.69
C ASP A 20 -12.54 -9.36 -15.39
N SER A 21 -12.27 -9.10 -14.11
CA SER A 21 -11.21 -8.20 -13.64
C SER A 21 -10.19 -8.93 -12.76
N TYR A 22 -10.06 -10.24 -12.96
CA TYR A 22 -8.92 -10.99 -12.44
C TYR A 22 -7.72 -10.71 -13.35
N ALA A 23 -6.56 -10.49 -12.75
CA ALA A 23 -5.35 -10.23 -13.51
C ALA A 23 -4.57 -11.53 -13.69
N GLU A 24 -4.17 -11.82 -14.92
CA GLU A 24 -3.26 -12.92 -15.26
C GLU A 24 -1.78 -12.52 -15.07
N ALA A 25 -1.50 -11.22 -15.10
CA ALA A 25 -0.17 -10.68 -14.88
C ALA A 25 -0.21 -9.57 -13.83
N PHE A 26 0.79 -9.55 -12.96
CA PHE A 26 1.03 -8.43 -12.06
C PHE A 26 1.66 -7.28 -12.83
N ILE A 27 1.01 -6.12 -12.80
CA ILE A 27 1.48 -4.91 -13.48
C ILE A 27 1.98 -3.92 -12.43
N GLY A 28 3.18 -3.39 -12.65
CA GLY A 28 3.78 -2.32 -11.85
C GLY A 28 4.47 -1.30 -12.76
N ARG A 29 4.65 -0.07 -12.25
CA ARG A 29 5.23 1.04 -13.01
C ARG A 29 6.21 1.83 -12.16
N PHE A 30 7.42 2.04 -12.67
CA PHE A 30 8.28 3.12 -12.20
C PHE A 30 7.87 4.42 -12.88
N SER A 31 7.16 5.26 -12.13
CA SER A 31 6.78 6.58 -12.63
C SER A 31 7.97 7.53 -12.49
N ALA A 32 8.44 8.09 -13.59
CA ALA A 32 9.63 8.93 -13.63
C ALA A 32 9.54 9.97 -14.74
N GLU A 33 10.10 11.15 -14.47
CA GLU A 33 10.26 12.24 -15.44
C GLU A 33 11.74 12.54 -15.70
N THR A 34 12.63 11.97 -14.87
CA THR A 34 14.08 12.12 -14.95
C THR A 34 14.76 10.79 -14.64
N ASP A 35 15.99 10.60 -15.13
CA ASP A 35 16.79 9.40 -14.87
C ASP A 35 16.98 9.18 -13.37
N LYS A 36 17.17 10.25 -12.61
CA LYS A 36 17.35 10.21 -11.16
C LYS A 36 16.15 9.59 -10.43
N HIS A 37 14.91 9.82 -10.92
CA HIS A 37 13.72 9.21 -10.31
C HIS A 37 13.72 7.69 -10.48
N VAL A 38 14.19 7.18 -11.62
CA VAL A 38 14.30 5.73 -11.87
C VAL A 38 15.43 5.16 -11.02
N GLU A 39 16.59 5.81 -10.99
CA GLU A 39 17.73 5.40 -10.16
C GLU A 39 17.34 5.25 -8.69
N ASP A 40 16.63 6.22 -8.12
CA ASP A 40 16.19 6.17 -6.73
C ASP A 40 15.19 5.05 -6.45
N GLN A 41 14.26 4.79 -7.37
CA GLN A 41 13.29 3.71 -7.22
C GLN A 41 13.98 2.34 -7.30
N VAL A 42 14.87 2.15 -8.27
CA VAL A 42 15.63 0.91 -8.45
C VAL A 42 16.56 0.66 -7.26
N ALA A 43 17.28 1.68 -6.80
CA ALA A 43 18.16 1.56 -5.64
C ALA A 43 17.38 1.12 -4.39
N LYS A 44 16.20 1.70 -4.13
CA LYS A 44 15.35 1.29 -3.00
C LYS A 44 14.92 -0.18 -3.08
N ILE A 45 14.53 -0.67 -4.25
CA ILE A 45 14.16 -2.08 -4.42
C ILE A 45 15.36 -2.99 -4.16
N ILE A 46 16.50 -2.69 -4.79
CA ILE A 46 17.72 -3.48 -4.61
C ILE A 46 18.09 -3.54 -3.13
N THR A 47 18.08 -2.40 -2.43
CA THR A 47 18.37 -2.37 -1.00
C THR A 47 17.37 -3.18 -0.19
N TYR A 48 16.06 -3.05 -0.48
CA TYR A 48 15.01 -3.75 0.25
C TYR A 48 15.10 -5.29 0.08
N GLU A 49 15.37 -5.77 -1.13
CA GLU A 49 15.37 -7.20 -1.44
C GLU A 49 16.70 -7.89 -1.13
N ARG A 50 17.83 -7.20 -1.33
CA ARG A 50 19.17 -7.81 -1.23
C ARG A 50 19.91 -7.47 0.05
N ASP A 51 19.76 -6.24 0.55
CA ASP A 51 20.69 -5.66 1.53
C ASP A 51 20.09 -5.58 2.95
N LEU A 52 18.79 -5.85 3.14
CA LEU A 52 18.17 -5.87 4.46
C LEU A 52 18.62 -7.06 5.31
N THR A 53 18.64 -6.84 6.61
CA THR A 53 19.16 -7.78 7.61
C THR A 53 18.22 -7.91 8.81
N SER A 54 18.49 -8.85 9.70
CA SER A 54 17.71 -8.99 10.95
C SER A 54 17.85 -7.80 11.91
N SER A 55 18.81 -6.89 11.69
CA SER A 55 18.90 -5.64 12.46
C SER A 55 17.91 -4.56 12.00
N ASP A 56 17.26 -4.74 10.84
CA ASP A 56 16.26 -3.83 10.29
C ASP A 56 14.88 -4.02 10.95
N ILE A 57 14.82 -3.78 12.26
CA ILE A 57 13.64 -4.05 13.09
C ILE A 57 12.41 -3.18 12.73
N TRP A 58 12.62 -2.08 12.00
CA TRP A 58 11.55 -1.18 11.55
C TRP A 58 10.55 -1.87 10.62
N LEU A 59 10.92 -3.00 9.99
CA LEU A 59 10.03 -3.83 9.16
C LEU A 59 8.79 -4.36 9.90
N LYS A 60 8.85 -4.45 11.23
CA LYS A 60 7.73 -4.90 12.08
C LYS A 60 6.87 -3.74 12.60
N THR A 61 7.03 -2.54 12.05
CA THR A 61 6.25 -1.37 12.42
C THR A 61 5.25 -1.01 11.31
N GLY A 62 3.98 -0.89 11.68
CA GLY A 62 2.91 -0.46 10.78
C GLY A 62 2.35 0.92 11.14
N MET A 63 1.53 1.48 10.25
CA MET A 63 0.77 2.71 10.50
C MET A 63 -0.62 2.58 9.88
N GLY A 64 -1.66 2.83 10.67
CA GLY A 64 -3.03 2.93 10.22
C GLY A 64 -3.50 4.38 10.24
N ILE A 65 -3.92 4.89 9.09
CA ILE A 65 -4.50 6.22 8.93
C ILE A 65 -5.98 6.07 8.61
N ALA A 66 -6.86 6.76 9.33
CA ALA A 66 -8.29 6.71 9.08
C ALA A 66 -8.96 8.09 9.17
N SER A 67 -9.97 8.29 8.32
CA SER A 67 -10.90 9.42 8.45
C SER A 67 -11.85 9.22 9.62
N ASN A 68 -12.55 10.28 10.06
CA ASN A 68 -13.66 10.14 11.01
C ASN A 68 -15.02 9.87 10.30
N GLU A 69 -14.99 9.41 9.06
CA GLU A 69 -16.14 9.14 8.22
C GLU A 69 -16.50 7.64 8.17
N GLY A 70 -17.57 7.34 7.42
CA GLY A 70 -18.06 5.99 7.19
C GLY A 70 -18.95 5.44 8.30
N SER A 71 -19.65 4.35 7.99
CA SER A 71 -20.49 3.62 8.95
C SER A 71 -20.58 2.14 8.57
N ASN A 72 -20.43 1.25 9.55
CA ASN A 72 -20.58 -0.21 9.41
C ASN A 72 -19.70 -0.88 8.33
N PRO A 73 -18.36 -0.93 8.51
CA PRO A 73 -17.59 -0.28 9.56
C PRO A 73 -17.28 1.19 9.22
N SER A 74 -17.09 2.05 10.22
CA SER A 74 -16.43 3.34 9.98
C SER A 74 -14.96 3.12 9.62
N ASP A 75 -14.31 4.10 9.01
CA ASP A 75 -12.91 3.98 8.61
C ASP A 75 -12.01 3.69 9.83
N ILE A 76 -12.27 4.34 10.97
CA ILE A 76 -11.56 4.08 12.23
C ILE A 76 -11.76 2.63 12.67
N GLN A 77 -13.01 2.12 12.65
CA GLN A 77 -13.29 0.74 13.05
C GLN A 77 -12.59 -0.26 12.12
N HIS A 78 -12.61 -0.01 10.81
CA HIS A 78 -11.94 -0.84 9.82
C HIS A 78 -10.42 -0.86 10.04
N MET A 79 -9.80 0.31 10.20
CA MET A 79 -8.36 0.43 10.42
C MET A 79 -7.91 -0.17 11.76
N ASN A 80 -8.73 -0.06 12.81
CA ASN A 80 -8.45 -0.73 14.08
C ASN A 80 -8.52 -2.25 13.94
N SER A 81 -9.47 -2.80 13.16
CA SER A 81 -9.51 -4.24 12.88
C SER A 81 -8.27 -4.72 12.12
N LEU A 82 -7.76 -3.95 11.17
CA LEU A 82 -6.50 -4.26 10.48
C LEU A 82 -5.31 -4.21 11.44
N ARG A 83 -5.24 -3.19 12.29
CA ARG A 83 -4.21 -3.07 13.31
C ARG A 83 -4.16 -4.29 14.23
N ASP A 84 -5.31 -4.74 14.72
CA ASP A 84 -5.37 -5.90 15.61
C ASP A 84 -4.88 -7.18 14.91
N LYS A 85 -5.18 -7.35 13.61
CA LYS A 85 -4.65 -8.45 12.80
C LYS A 85 -3.12 -8.38 12.64
N LEU A 86 -2.56 -7.19 12.42
CA LEU A 86 -1.12 -7.01 12.27
C LEU A 86 -0.38 -7.32 13.57
N LEU A 87 -0.86 -6.79 14.70
CA LEU A 87 -0.30 -7.04 16.03
C LEU A 87 -0.50 -8.49 16.50
N GLY A 88 -1.60 -9.12 16.09
CA GLY A 88 -1.84 -10.54 16.34
C GLY A 88 -0.96 -11.48 15.50
N TYR A 89 -0.23 -10.95 14.51
CA TYR A 89 0.67 -11.71 13.66
C TYR A 89 2.13 -11.52 14.10
N THR A 90 2.91 -10.66 13.42
CA THR A 90 4.35 -10.49 13.67
C THR A 90 4.78 -9.03 13.81
N TYR A 91 3.84 -8.08 13.81
CA TYR A 91 4.16 -6.67 13.99
C TYR A 91 4.33 -6.37 15.48
N ASP A 92 5.40 -5.64 15.82
CA ASP A 92 5.69 -5.24 17.20
C ASP A 92 4.94 -3.95 17.57
N ASN A 93 4.67 -3.10 16.58
CA ASN A 93 3.97 -1.84 16.77
C ASN A 93 3.15 -1.45 15.53
N VAL A 94 2.00 -0.82 15.76
CA VAL A 94 1.18 -0.22 14.70
C VAL A 94 0.64 1.11 15.20
N HIS A 95 1.13 2.20 14.61
CA HIS A 95 0.69 3.55 14.91
C HIS A 95 -0.75 3.79 14.43
N GLN A 96 -1.50 4.60 15.17
CA GLN A 96 -2.87 5.01 14.82
C GLN A 96 -2.88 6.52 14.61
N VAL A 97 -3.21 6.95 13.39
CA VAL A 97 -3.32 8.37 13.02
C VAL A 97 -4.73 8.60 12.48
N HIS A 98 -5.66 8.89 13.38
CA HIS A 98 -7.07 9.06 13.06
C HIS A 98 -7.45 10.53 13.07
N GLN A 99 -8.32 10.95 12.15
CA GLN A 99 -8.94 12.28 12.24
C GLN A 99 -9.74 12.41 13.54
N PRO A 100 -9.76 13.59 14.19
CA PRO A 100 -9.19 14.87 13.73
C PRO A 100 -7.73 15.11 14.15
N THR A 101 -7.03 14.11 14.67
CA THR A 101 -5.70 14.29 15.31
C THR A 101 -4.52 14.20 14.34
N GLY A 102 -4.72 13.64 13.13
CA GLY A 102 -3.71 13.62 12.09
C GLY A 102 -3.41 15.02 11.56
N THR A 103 -2.20 15.52 11.80
CA THR A 103 -1.73 16.79 11.25
C THR A 103 -0.80 16.54 10.06
N ALA A 104 -0.94 17.32 9.00
CA ALA A 104 0.13 17.45 8.01
C ALA A 104 1.24 18.27 8.69
N ALA A 105 2.38 17.65 8.97
CA ALA A 105 3.58 18.41 9.31
C ALA A 105 4.13 18.99 8.00
N ASN A 106 4.21 20.33 7.93
CA ASN A 106 4.90 21.06 6.86
C ASN A 106 6.42 20.96 7.04
#